data_AF-A0A2N3E8U9-F1
#
_entry.id   AF-A0A2N3E8U9-F1
#
_cell.length_a   1.000
_cell.length_b   1.000
_cell.length_c   1.000
_cell.angle_alpha   90.00
_cell.angle_beta   90.00
_cell.angle_gamma   90.00
#
_symmetry.space_group_name_H-M   'P 1'
#
loop_
_entity.id
_entity.type
_entity.pdbx_description
1 polymer ?
#
loop_
_entity_poly.entity_id
_entity_poly.type
_entity_poly.pdbx_seq_one_letter_code
_entity_poly.pdbx_strand_id
1 'polypeptide(L)' 'MIRLARTNRSLAAEWWWTVDKWTLLCLVCLMVLGTVLALAASPAVAMRIDLPPFHFVYRQMAFFLPALAVMIGVSL' A
#
# COMPACT_ATOMS: atom_id res chain seq x y z
N MET A 1 5.25 -11.59 -23.44
CA MET A 1 5.28 -10.13 -23.26
C MET A 1 3.85 -9.64 -23.09
N ILE A 2 3.45 -9.21 -21.89
CA ILE A 2 2.14 -8.61 -21.65
C ILE A 2 2.14 -7.26 -22.38
N ARG A 3 1.58 -7.19 -23.60
CA ARG A 3 1.31 -5.91 -24.26
C ARG A 3 0.00 -5.37 -23.70
N LEU A 4 0.07 -4.26 -22.97
CA LEU A 4 -1.07 -3.43 -22.58
C LEU A 4 -1.61 -2.66 -23.82
N ALA A 5 -1.90 -3.39 -24.90
CA ALA A 5 -2.57 -2.82 -26.05
C ALA A 5 -4.06 -2.64 -25.71
N ARG A 6 -4.71 -1.57 -26.22
CA ARG A 6 -6.17 -1.37 -26.04
C ARG A 6 -7.01 -2.54 -26.58
N THR A 7 -6.43 -3.37 -27.44
CA THR A 7 -7.05 -4.58 -27.98
C THR A 7 -7.05 -5.76 -27.00
N ASN A 8 -6.31 -5.66 -25.90
CA ASN A 8 -6.17 -6.72 -24.91
C ASN A 8 -7.32 -6.64 -23.89
N ARG A 9 -8.23 -7.62 -23.91
CA ARG A 9 -9.43 -7.68 -23.06
C ARG A 9 -9.26 -8.50 -21.78
N SER A 10 -8.05 -8.60 -21.25
CA SER A 10 -7.83 -9.26 -19.96
C SER A 10 -8.31 -8.34 -18.83
N LEU A 11 -8.90 -8.93 -17.78
CA LEU A 11 -9.41 -8.20 -16.60
C LEU A 11 -8.37 -7.21 -16.04
N ALA A 12 -7.11 -7.63 -15.94
CA ALA A 12 -6.02 -6.78 -15.47
C ALA A 12 -5.67 -5.62 -16.42
N ALA A 13 -5.78 -5.82 -17.74
CA ALA A 13 -5.53 -4.75 -18.70
C ALA A 13 -6.67 -3.72 -18.65
N GLU A 14 -7.92 -4.17 -18.61
CA GLU A 14 -9.09 -3.30 -18.53
C GLU A 14 -9.12 -2.50 -17.23
N TRP A 15 -8.88 -3.15 -16.09
CA TRP A 15 -8.72 -2.49 -14.79
C TRP A 15 -7.66 -1.39 -14.81
N TRP A 16 -6.49 -1.66 -15.39
CA TRP A 16 -5.43 -0.65 -15.49
C TRP A 16 -5.81 0.58 -16.35
N TRP A 17 -6.69 0.39 -17.33
CA TRP A 17 -7.21 1.47 -18.15
C TRP A 17 -8.36 2.25 -17.50
N THR A 18 -9.17 1.60 -16.65
CA THR A 18 -10.34 2.23 -16.00
C THR A 18 -10.01 2.89 -14.67
N VAL A 19 -9.02 2.38 -13.93
CA VAL A 19 -8.71 2.87 -12.59
C VAL A 19 -8.09 4.29 -12.64
N ASP A 20 -8.48 5.12 -11.68
CA ASP A 20 -7.93 6.47 -11.52
C ASP A 20 -6.53 6.42 -10.89
N LYS A 21 -5.54 6.85 -11.67
CA LYS A 21 -4.12 6.87 -11.30
C LYS A 21 -3.83 7.92 -10.22
N TRP A 22 -4.59 9.02 -10.17
CA TRP A 22 -4.40 10.05 -9.15
C TRP A 22 -4.85 9.54 -7.79
N THR A 23 -6.02 8.90 -7.73
CA THR A 23 -6.50 8.28 -6.49
C THR A 23 -5.55 7.17 -6.01
N LEU A 24 -5.07 6.30 -6.90
CA LEU A 24 -4.06 5.29 -6.55
C LEU A 24 -2.77 5.94 -6.00
N LEU A 25 -2.28 7.00 -6.65
CA LEU A 25 -1.10 7.72 -6.21
C LEU A 25 -1.32 8.35 -4.83
N CYS A 26 -2.46 8.99 -4.59
CA CYS A 26 -2.81 9.54 -3.28
C CYS A 26 -2.86 8.48 -2.19
N LEU A 27 -3.42 7.29 -2.47
CA LEU A 27 -3.44 6.17 -1.53
C LEU A 27 -2.04 5.69 -1.18
N VAL A 28 -1.19 5.48 -2.19
CA VAL A 28 0.21 5.07 -1.99
C VAL A 28 0.98 6.14 -1.21
N CYS A 29 0.81 7.42 -1.55
CA CYS A 29 1.39 8.53 -0.80
C CYS A 29 0.94 8.53 0.66
N LEU A 30 -0.35 8.30 0.92
CA LEU A 30 -0.89 8.25 2.28
C LEU A 30 -0.32 7.08 3.08
N MET A 31 -0.14 5.91 2.46
CA MET A 31 0.52 4.75 3.09
C MET A 31 1.99 5.06 3.44
N VAL A 32 2.73 5.68 2.53
CA VAL A 32 4.13 6.08 2.77
C VAL A 32 4.22 7.13 3.88
N LEU A 33 3.42 8.19 3.81
CA LEU A 33 3.38 9.25 4.82
C LEU A 33 3.00 8.69 6.19
N GLY A 34 2.00 7.82 6.26
CA GLY A 34 1.62 7.14 7.49
C GLY A 34 2.78 6.32 8.09
N THR A 35 3.61 5.71 7.25
CA THR A 35 4.81 4.96 7.70
C THR A 35 5.89 5.89 8.23
N VAL A 36 6.14 7.01 7.57
CA VAL A 36 7.10 8.03 8.01
C VAL A 36 6.69 8.63 9.36
N LEU A 37 5.40 8.93 9.53
CA LEU A 37 4.87 9.40 10.80
C LEU A 37 5.00 8.34 11.91
N ALA A 38 4.72 7.06 11.58
CA ALA A 38 4.91 5.96 12.52
C ALA A 38 6.38 5.79 12.91
N LEU A 39 7.32 5.91 11.97
CA LEU A 39 8.78 5.91 12.24
C LEU A 39 9.20 7.02 13.21
N ALA A 40 8.59 8.21 13.10
CA ALA A 40 8.90 9.33 14.00
C ALA A 40 8.30 9.14 15.41
N ALA A 41 7.10 8.58 15.52
CA ALA A 41 6.39 8.45 16.79
C ALA A 41 6.68 7.13 17.55
N SER A 42 6.97 6.04 16.83
CA SER A 42 7.04 4.69 17.41
C SER A 42 8.20 4.40 18.34
N PRO A 43 9.42 4.96 18.18
CA PRO A 43 10.56 4.60 19.04
C PRO A 43 10.31 4.95 20.51
N ALA A 44 9.66 6.09 20.75
CA ALA A 44 9.34 6.57 22.09
C ALA A 44 8.37 5.63 22.84
N VAL A 45 7.42 5.03 22.12
CA VAL A 45 6.45 4.07 22.69
C VAL A 45 7.06 2.67 22.80
N ALA A 46 7.85 2.23 21.82
CA ALA A 46 8.49 0.92 21.84
C ALA A 46 9.46 0.75 23.02
N MET A 47 10.25 1.79 23.31
CA MET A 47 11.15 1.80 24.49
C MET A 47 10.40 1.76 25.83
N ARG A 48 9.13 2.18 25.87
CA ARG A 48 8.30 2.14 27.10
C ARG A 48 7.75 0.76 27.40
N ILE A 49 7.72 -0.12 26.41
CA ILE A 49 7.07 -1.44 26.49
C ILE A 49 8.13 -2.55 26.27
N ASP A 50 9.43 -2.21 26.30
CA ASP A 50 10.56 -3.14 26.06
C ASP A 50 10.50 -3.87 24.70
N LEU A 51 9.97 -3.21 23.65
CA LEU A 51 9.96 -3.74 22.29
C LEU A 51 11.04 -3.07 21.40
N PRO A 52 11.43 -3.74 20.30
CA PRO A 52 12.33 -3.14 19.31
C PRO A 52 11.79 -1.82 18.76
N PRO A 53 12.63 -0.79 18.55
CA PRO A 53 12.22 0.56 18.14
C PRO A 53 11.33 0.62 16.89
N PHE A 54 11.52 -0.32 15.96
CA PHE A 54 10.83 -0.38 14.67
C PHE A 54 9.69 -1.39 14.59
N HIS A 55 9.27 -2.00 15.70
CA HIS A 55 8.24 -3.04 15.69
C HIS A 55 6.95 -2.57 14.98
N PHE A 56 6.49 -1.35 15.26
CA PHE A 56 5.25 -0.83 14.68
C PHE A 56 5.35 -0.65 13.16
N VAL A 57 6.52 -0.26 12.67
CA VAL A 57 6.79 -0.05 11.24
C VAL A 57 6.76 -1.37 10.49
N TYR A 58 7.43 -2.41 11.01
CA TYR A 58 7.38 -3.75 10.41
C TYR A 58 5.94 -4.27 10.31
N ARG A 59 5.14 -4.05 11.35
CA ARG A 59 3.74 -4.48 11.35
C ARG A 59 2.90 -3.70 10.35
N GLN A 60 3.10 -2.39 10.24
CA GLN A 60 2.43 -1.54 9.26
C GLN A 60 2.77 -1.96 7.82
N MET A 61 4.04 -2.26 7.53
CA MET A 61 4.44 -2.78 6.22
C MET A 61 3.81 -4.16 5.94
N ALA A 62 3.73 -5.03 6.95
CA ALA A 62 3.06 -6.32 6.80
C ALA A 62 1.56 -6.16 6.48
N PHE A 63 0.90 -5.13 7.00
CA PHE A 63 -0.51 -4.81 6.69
C PHE A 63 -0.73 -4.17 5.32
N PHE A 64 0.30 -3.61 4.68
CA PHE A 64 0.17 -3.06 3.33
C PHE A 64 -0.15 -4.12 2.28
N LEU A 65 0.42 -5.32 2.45
CA LEU A 65 0.19 -6.43 1.52
C LEU A 65 -1.29 -6.88 1.47
N PRO A 66 -1.97 -7.21 2.59
CA PRO A 66 -3.39 -7.53 2.56
C PRO A 66 -4.26 -6.33 2.20
N ALA A 67 -3.86 -5.09 2.56
CA ALA A 67 -4.61 -3.90 2.17
C ALA A 67 -4.65 -3.71 0.63
N LEU A 68 -3.50 -3.87 -0.04
CA LEU A 68 -3.42 -3.80 -1.50
C LEU A 68 -4.17 -4.97 -2.15
N ALA A 69 -4.10 -6.17 -1.58
CA ALA A 69 -4.84 -7.33 -2.08
C ALA A 69 -6.36 -7.09 -2.05
N VAL A 70 -6.88 -6.55 -0.93
CA VAL A 70 -8.30 -6.21 -0.80
C VAL A 70 -8.69 -5.07 -1.74
N MET A 71 -7.88 -4.01 -1.82
CA MET A 71 -8.14 -2.87 -2.72
C MET A 71 -8.24 -3.33 -4.18
N ILE A 72 -7.26 -4.11 -4.65
CA ILE A 72 -7.26 -4.62 -6.03
C ILE A 72 -8.39 -5.62 -6.22
N GLY A 73 -8.60 -6.54 -5.27
CA GLY A 73 -9.63 -7.57 -5.36
C GLY A 73 -11.06 -7.04 -5.40
N VAL A 74 -11.35 -5.94 -4.70
CA VAL A 74 -12.66 -5.28 -4.74
C VAL A 74 -12.80 -4.38 -5.98
N SER A 75 -11.69 -3.87 -6.52
CA SER A 75 -11.68 -2.95 -7.65
C SER A 75 -11.65 -3.63 -9.03
N LEU A 76 -11.26 -4.90 -9.10
CA LEU A 76 -11.28 -5.76 -10.31
C LEU A 76 -12.71 -6.04 -10.77
#